data_AF-A0A7L0AFX2-F1
#
_entry.id   AF-A0A7L0AFX2-F1
#
_cell.length_a   1.000
_cell.length_b   1.000
_cell.length_c   1.000
_cell.angle_alpha   90.00
_cell.angle_beta   90.00
_cell.angle_gamma   90.00
#
_symmetry.space_group_name_H-M   'P 1'
#
loop_
_entity.id
_entity.type
_entity.pdbx_description
1 polymer ?
#
loop_
_entity_poly.entity_id
_entity_poly.type
_entity_poly.pdbx_seq_one_letter_code
_entity_poly.pdbx_strand_id
1 'polypeptide(L)'
;QEKGSTFLQLGSSTEQQLQVIFEVLEEYDWTAFAVVTTLFPGYEDFVDYVEVLTDSSFIGWEHRGVLTLNLTDDPEGPSLRRQLREVSAQIRLLYCSREEAEAIFRAAREAGLAGPGYIWFVVGTNLGGSDQLPE
;
A
#
# COMPACT_ATOMS: atom_id res chain seq x y z
N GLN A 1 -21.87 -19.65 17.32
CA GLN A 1 -22.86 -18.87 16.56
C GLN A 1 -22.30 -17.46 16.53
N GLU A 2 -21.59 -17.09 15.46
CA GLU A 2 -21.03 -15.75 15.33
C GLU A 2 -22.19 -14.76 15.15
N LYS A 3 -22.22 -13.72 15.99
CA LYS A 3 -23.12 -12.59 15.80
C LYS A 3 -22.64 -11.90 14.53
N GLY A 4 -23.35 -12.08 13.42
CA GLY A 4 -23.09 -11.35 12.19
C GLY A 4 -23.09 -9.84 12.46
N SER A 5 -22.15 -9.13 11.85
CA SER A 5 -22.11 -7.67 11.92
C SER A 5 -23.35 -7.07 11.25
N THR A 6 -23.96 -6.07 11.87
CA THR A 6 -25.02 -5.23 11.26
C THR A 6 -24.49 -3.85 10.87
N PHE A 7 -23.16 -3.67 10.91
CA PHE A 7 -22.50 -2.43 10.53
C PHE A 7 -22.34 -2.35 9.02
N LEU A 8 -22.75 -1.23 8.42
CA LEU A 8 -22.58 -0.93 7.01
C LEU A 8 -21.83 0.39 6.88
N GLN A 9 -20.87 0.43 5.98
CA GLN A 9 -20.13 1.64 5.63
C GLN A 9 -20.37 1.96 4.16
N LEU A 10 -20.56 3.24 3.85
CA LEU A 10 -20.58 3.73 2.48
C LEU A 10 -19.16 4.07 2.06
N GLY A 11 -18.59 3.29 1.16
CA GLY A 11 -17.23 3.45 0.64
C GLY A 11 -16.89 2.34 -0.34
N SER A 12 -15.78 2.48 -1.06
CA SER A 12 -15.24 1.40 -1.90
C SER A 12 -14.48 0.40 -1.05
N SER A 13 -14.64 -0.89 -1.34
CA SER A 13 -13.83 -1.93 -0.73
C SER A 13 -12.36 -1.83 -1.16
N THR A 14 -11.45 -2.44 -0.39
CA THR A 14 -10.03 -2.57 -0.75
C THR A 14 -9.86 -3.20 -2.13
N GLU A 15 -10.64 -4.26 -2.42
CA GLU A 15 -10.64 -4.94 -3.72
C GLU A 15 -11.00 -4.00 -4.88
N GLN A 16 -12.06 -3.21 -4.72
CA GLN A 16 -12.48 -2.23 -5.74
C GLN A 16 -11.44 -1.13 -5.95
N GLN A 17 -10.80 -0.66 -4.88
CA GLN A 17 -9.71 0.32 -4.99
C GLN A 17 -8.53 -0.27 -5.77
N LEU A 18 -8.14 -1.52 -5.47
CA LEU A 18 -7.07 -2.21 -6.18
C LEU A 18 -7.38 -2.39 -7.66
N GLN A 19 -8.61 -2.79 -8.02
CA GLN A 19 -9.03 -2.92 -9.43
C GLN A 19 -8.78 -1.63 -10.20
N VAL A 20 -9.22 -0.48 -9.68
CA VAL A 20 -9.01 0.83 -10.31
C VAL A 20 -7.52 1.18 -10.40
N ILE A 21 -6.74 0.86 -9.37
CA ILE A 21 -5.29 1.10 -9.40
C ILE A 21 -4.63 0.26 -10.50
N PHE A 22 -4.95 -1.02 -10.62
CA PHE A 22 -4.39 -1.89 -11.65
C PHE A 22 -4.79 -1.46 -13.07
N GLU A 23 -6.02 -0.97 -13.27
CA GLU A 23 -6.43 -0.34 -14.54
C GLU A 23 -5.56 0.88 -14.87
N VAL A 24 -5.24 1.72 -13.88
CA VAL A 24 -4.32 2.85 -14.07
C VAL A 24 -2.92 2.35 -14.39
N LEU A 25 -2.40 1.34 -13.68
CA LEU A 25 -1.06 0.81 -13.97
C LEU A 25 -0.98 0.25 -15.39
N GLU A 26 -2.03 -0.42 -15.87
CA GLU A 26 -2.12 -0.95 -17.22
C GLU A 26 -2.13 0.17 -18.26
N GLU A 27 -2.96 1.19 -18.08
CA GLU A 27 -3.09 2.33 -19.02
C GLU A 27 -1.77 3.10 -19.20
N TYR A 28 -0.91 3.16 -18.18
CA TYR A 28 0.39 3.83 -18.23
C TYR A 28 1.58 2.88 -18.48
N ASP A 29 1.34 1.61 -18.82
CA ASP A 29 2.36 0.57 -19.00
C ASP A 29 3.28 0.38 -17.77
N TRP A 30 2.79 0.66 -16.57
CA TRP A 30 3.52 0.52 -15.30
C TRP A 30 3.41 -0.90 -14.75
N THR A 31 4.05 -1.85 -15.42
CA THR A 31 3.89 -3.29 -15.12
C THR A 31 4.71 -3.80 -13.93
N ALA A 32 5.66 -3.03 -13.41
CA ALA A 32 6.53 -3.41 -12.28
C ALA A 32 6.21 -2.63 -11.00
N PHE A 33 5.85 -3.34 -9.93
CA PHE A 33 5.48 -2.73 -8.66
C PHE A 33 5.92 -3.58 -7.47
N ALA A 34 5.93 -2.98 -6.28
CA ALA A 34 6.11 -3.70 -5.01
C ALA A 34 4.93 -3.42 -4.07
N VAL A 35 4.68 -4.36 -3.18
CA VAL A 35 3.67 -4.23 -2.12
C VAL A 35 4.36 -3.88 -0.81
N VAL A 36 3.82 -2.90 -0.09
CA VAL A 36 4.26 -2.50 1.24
C VAL A 36 3.05 -2.54 2.16
N THR A 37 3.16 -3.22 3.30
CA THR A 37 2.08 -3.28 4.30
C THR A 37 2.61 -3.00 5.69
N THR A 38 1.72 -2.62 6.61
CA THR A 38 1.98 -2.74 8.05
C THR A 38 1.25 -3.97 8.60
N LEU A 39 1.27 -4.16 9.91
CA LEU A 39 0.42 -5.13 10.60
C LEU A 39 -1.03 -4.62 10.80
N PHE A 40 -1.46 -3.62 10.03
CA PHE A 40 -2.82 -3.09 10.10
C PHE A 40 -3.86 -4.17 9.73
N PRO A 41 -4.97 -4.32 10.47
CA PRO A 41 -5.94 -5.38 10.21
C PRO A 41 -6.43 -5.40 8.76
N GLY A 42 -6.38 -6.57 8.12
CA GLY A 42 -6.74 -6.75 6.70
C GLY A 42 -5.56 -6.71 5.73
N TYR A 43 -4.31 -6.60 6.23
CA TYR A 43 -3.12 -6.60 5.36
C TYR A 43 -2.94 -7.93 4.60
N GLU A 44 -3.31 -9.07 5.19
CA GLU A 44 -3.22 -10.39 4.53
C GLU A 44 -4.21 -10.45 3.36
N ASP A 45 -5.47 -10.09 3.59
CA ASP A 45 -6.48 -9.99 2.54
C ASP A 45 -6.04 -9.05 1.41
N PHE A 46 -5.42 -7.91 1.75
CA PHE A 46 -4.88 -6.97 0.76
C PHE A 46 -3.79 -7.59 -0.12
N VAL A 47 -2.85 -8.35 0.46
CA VAL A 47 -1.80 -9.06 -0.29
C VAL A 47 -2.43 -10.13 -1.19
N ASP A 48 -3.37 -10.91 -0.66
CA ASP A 48 -4.07 -11.95 -1.41
C ASP A 48 -4.84 -11.36 -2.61
N TYR A 49 -5.51 -10.22 -2.44
CA TYR A 49 -6.19 -9.54 -3.54
C TYR A 49 -5.23 -9.09 -4.64
N VAL A 50 -4.04 -8.58 -4.27
CA VAL A 50 -3.02 -8.20 -5.24
C VAL A 50 -2.55 -9.43 -6.04
N GLU A 51 -2.27 -10.53 -5.36
CA GLU A 51 -1.84 -11.78 -6.01
C GLU A 51 -2.89 -12.30 -6.98
N VAL A 52 -4.17 -12.34 -6.57
CA VAL A 52 -5.28 -12.76 -7.44
C VAL A 52 -5.42 -11.87 -8.67
N LEU A 53 -5.32 -10.55 -8.51
CA LEU A 53 -5.41 -9.60 -9.62
C LEU A 53 -4.25 -9.77 -10.61
N THR A 54 -3.04 -10.07 -10.11
CA THR A 54 -1.88 -10.23 -10.99
C THR A 54 -1.83 -11.59 -11.68
N ASP A 55 -2.18 -12.68 -10.99
CA ASP A 55 -2.09 -14.04 -11.52
C ASP A 55 -3.18 -14.34 -12.55
N SER A 56 -4.32 -13.67 -12.44
CA SER A 56 -5.44 -13.82 -13.39
C SER A 56 -5.29 -12.97 -14.66
N SER A 57 -4.25 -12.13 -14.74
CA SER A 57 -4.09 -11.12 -15.79
C SER A 57 -3.13 -11.56 -16.91
N PHE A 58 -3.40 -11.11 -18.15
CA PHE A 58 -2.53 -11.34 -19.31
C PHE A 58 -1.39 -10.32 -19.46
N ILE A 59 -1.35 -9.28 -18.61
CA ILE A 59 -0.40 -8.16 -18.71
C ILE A 59 1.04 -8.58 -18.39
N GLY A 60 1.23 -9.65 -17.61
CA GLY A 60 2.55 -10.12 -17.21
C GLY A 60 3.19 -9.22 -16.15
N TRP A 61 2.43 -8.92 -15.09
CA TRP A 61 2.85 -8.10 -13.97
C TRP A 61 4.16 -8.58 -13.35
N GLU A 62 5.06 -7.64 -13.09
CA GLU A 62 6.32 -7.90 -12.40
C GLU A 62 6.21 -7.49 -10.92
N HIS A 63 5.66 -8.40 -10.12
CA HIS A 63 5.55 -8.22 -8.68
C HIS A 63 6.93 -8.39 -8.02
N ARG A 64 7.51 -7.28 -7.54
CA ARG A 64 8.86 -7.21 -6.94
C ARG A 64 8.92 -7.66 -5.48
N GLY A 65 7.84 -8.22 -4.96
CA GLY A 65 7.72 -8.75 -3.61
C GLY A 65 6.95 -7.85 -2.65
N VAL A 66 6.76 -8.40 -1.44
CA VAL A 66 5.97 -7.82 -0.35
C VAL A 66 6.89 -7.45 0.80
N LEU A 67 6.80 -6.22 1.30
CA LEU A 67 7.47 -5.76 2.52
C LEU A 67 6.42 -5.48 3.60
N THR A 68 6.41 -6.28 4.66
CA THR A 68 5.60 -6.01 5.86
C THR A 68 6.43 -5.29 6.93
N LEU A 69 6.00 -4.10 7.30
CA LEU A 69 6.64 -3.22 8.27
C LEU A 69 6.02 -3.42 9.64
N ASN A 70 6.85 -3.73 10.64
CA ASN A 70 6.44 -3.68 12.04
C ASN A 70 6.83 -2.34 12.66
N LEU A 71 5.87 -1.45 12.84
CA LEU A 71 6.10 -0.10 13.37
C LEU A 71 6.11 -0.02 14.89
N THR A 72 5.83 -1.12 15.63
CA THR A 72 5.87 -1.11 17.10
C THR A 72 7.28 -1.04 17.66
N ASP A 73 8.26 -1.56 16.91
CA ASP A 73 9.62 -1.75 17.40
C ASP A 73 10.51 -0.52 17.15
N ASP A 74 10.29 0.16 16.04
CA ASP A 74 11.06 1.33 15.61
C ASP A 74 10.24 2.24 14.65
N PRO A 75 9.20 2.93 15.14
CA PRO A 75 8.18 3.61 14.31
C PRO A 75 8.75 4.69 13.37
N GLU A 76 9.91 5.26 13.67
CA GLU A 76 10.54 6.32 12.85
C GLU A 76 12.07 6.17 12.69
N GLY A 77 12.63 5.05 13.12
CA GLY A 77 14.08 4.93 13.22
C GLY A 77 14.79 4.39 11.98
N PRO A 78 16.11 4.19 12.10
CA PRO A 78 16.98 3.80 11.00
C PRO A 78 16.59 2.46 10.36
N SER A 79 15.91 1.58 11.11
CA SER A 79 15.49 0.27 10.60
C SER A 79 14.42 0.41 9.53
N LEU A 80 13.40 1.26 9.76
CA LEU A 80 12.32 1.52 8.80
C LEU A 80 12.88 2.08 7.49
N ARG A 81 13.77 3.09 7.55
CA ARG A 81 14.42 3.66 6.35
C ARG A 81 15.23 2.63 5.57
N ARG A 82 15.92 1.72 6.28
CA ARG A 82 16.69 0.65 5.64
C ARG A 82 15.77 -0.33 4.91
N GLN A 83 14.72 -0.80 5.58
CA GLN A 83 13.73 -1.70 4.99
C GLN A 83 13.07 -1.09 3.74
N LEU A 84 12.68 0.18 3.80
CA LEU A 84 12.10 0.87 2.64
C LEU A 84 13.06 0.94 1.44
N ARG A 85 14.37 1.07 1.67
CA ARG A 85 15.39 1.07 0.60
C ARG A 85 15.61 -0.31 -0.03
N GLU A 86 15.26 -1.39 0.65
CA GLU A 86 15.33 -2.75 0.10
C GLU A 86 14.26 -2.98 -0.98
N VAL A 87 13.19 -2.17 -0.99
CA VAL A 87 12.13 -2.23 -2.00
C VAL A 87 12.60 -1.63 -3.33
N SER A 88 12.98 -2.49 -4.27
CA SER A 88 13.45 -2.09 -5.60
C SER A 88 12.31 -1.99 -6.63
N ALA A 89 11.40 -1.05 -6.43
CA ALA A 89 10.35 -0.72 -7.39
C ALA A 89 10.14 0.79 -7.52
N GLN A 90 9.61 1.28 -8.64
CA GLN A 90 9.16 2.67 -8.76
C GLN A 90 7.76 2.83 -8.17
N ILE A 91 6.85 1.94 -8.57
CA ILE A 91 5.47 1.87 -8.10
C ILE A 91 5.43 1.07 -6.80
N ARG A 92 4.76 1.63 -5.78
CA ARG A 92 4.51 0.95 -4.50
C ARG A 92 3.03 1.02 -4.14
N LEU A 93 2.44 -0.13 -3.87
CA LEU A 93 1.11 -0.25 -3.29
C LEU A 93 1.26 -0.34 -1.78
N LEU A 94 0.73 0.64 -1.04
CA LEU A 94 0.84 0.74 0.41
C LEU A 94 -0.51 0.48 1.08
N TYR A 95 -0.56 -0.48 2.00
CA TYR A 95 -1.70 -0.71 2.89
C TYR A 95 -1.30 -0.55 4.36
N CYS A 96 -1.89 0.43 5.02
CA CYS A 96 -1.64 0.75 6.42
C CYS A 96 -2.79 1.60 6.98
N SER A 97 -2.76 1.86 8.29
CA SER A 97 -3.59 2.92 8.87
C SER A 97 -3.11 4.31 8.42
N ARG A 98 -3.94 5.33 8.66
CA ARG A 98 -3.60 6.72 8.36
C ARG A 98 -2.41 7.19 9.19
N GLU A 99 -2.39 6.88 10.48
CA GLU A 99 -1.35 7.27 11.42
C GLU A 99 0.01 6.65 11.03
N GLU A 100 0.00 5.40 10.60
CA GLU A 100 1.20 4.70 10.13
C GLU A 100 1.72 5.28 8.79
N ALA A 101 0.81 5.70 7.90
CA ALA A 101 1.20 6.31 6.63
C ALA A 101 2.09 7.55 6.85
N GLU A 102 1.78 8.38 7.84
CA GLU A 102 2.57 9.58 8.15
C GLU A 102 4.02 9.23 8.53
N ALA A 103 4.22 8.22 9.37
CA ALA A 103 5.54 7.74 9.77
C ALA A 103 6.30 7.12 8.59
N ILE A 104 5.63 6.30 7.77
CA ILE A 104 6.19 5.68 6.57
C ILE A 104 6.63 6.74 5.56
N PHE A 105 5.78 7.73 5.26
CA PHE A 105 6.12 8.78 4.29
C PHE A 105 7.21 9.72 4.80
N ARG A 106 7.29 9.98 6.11
CA ARG A 106 8.43 10.71 6.71
C ARG A 106 9.73 9.94 6.47
N ALA A 107 9.76 8.66 6.80
CA ALA A 107 10.93 7.80 6.59
C ALA A 107 11.27 7.66 5.09
N ALA A 108 10.27 7.54 4.21
CA ALA A 108 10.45 7.47 2.77
C ALA A 108 11.06 8.77 2.21
N ARG A 109 10.60 9.95 2.65
CA ARG A 109 11.19 11.25 2.28
C ARG A 109 12.66 11.33 2.69
N GLU A 110 12.98 10.98 3.93
CA GLU A 110 14.37 10.95 4.42
C GLU A 110 15.24 9.91 3.69
N ALA A 111 14.64 8.83 3.21
CA ALA A 111 15.30 7.81 2.41
C ALA A 111 15.44 8.18 0.93
N GLY A 112 14.82 9.29 0.47
CA GLY A 112 14.79 9.71 -0.93
C GLY A 112 13.76 8.96 -1.80
N LEU A 113 12.83 8.23 -1.18
CA LEU A 113 11.85 7.33 -1.81
C LEU A 113 10.48 7.98 -2.06
N ALA A 114 10.34 9.28 -1.83
CA ALA A 114 9.09 10.05 -2.02
C ALA A 114 9.25 11.18 -3.06
N GLY A 115 10.32 11.16 -3.84
CA GLY A 115 10.53 12.12 -4.93
C GLY A 115 9.82 11.73 -6.24
N PRO A 116 9.99 12.53 -7.32
CA PRO A 116 9.31 12.32 -8.61
C PRO A 116 9.60 10.97 -9.29
N GLY A 117 10.67 10.29 -8.89
CA GLY A 117 11.03 8.95 -9.39
C GLY A 117 10.24 7.80 -8.75
N TYR A 118 9.28 8.10 -7.87
CA TYR A 118 8.51 7.11 -7.12
C TYR A 118 7.02 7.46 -7.15
N ILE A 119 6.18 6.44 -7.25
CA ILE A 119 4.74 6.58 -7.21
C ILE A 119 4.21 5.67 -6.11
N TRP A 120 3.41 6.25 -5.22
CA TRP A 120 2.81 5.55 -4.09
C TRP A 120 1.29 5.56 -4.25
N PHE A 121 0.69 4.38 -4.35
CA PHE A 121 -0.74 4.20 -4.24
C PHE A 121 -1.05 3.71 -2.84
N VAL A 122 -1.75 4.53 -2.06
CA VAL A 122 -2.18 4.17 -0.71
C VAL A 122 -3.59 3.62 -0.79
N VAL A 123 -3.83 2.44 -0.22
CA VAL A 123 -5.09 1.70 -0.30
C VAL A 123 -5.66 1.52 1.09
N GLY A 124 -6.95 1.82 1.29
CA GLY A 124 -7.59 1.69 2.58
C GLY A 124 -8.88 2.51 2.72
N THR A 125 -9.70 2.16 3.70
CA THR A 125 -11.08 2.68 3.84
C THR A 125 -11.19 4.08 4.45
N ASN A 126 -10.09 4.66 4.97
CA ASN A 126 -10.10 5.90 5.76
C ASN A 126 -9.09 6.97 5.31
N LEU A 127 -8.54 6.86 4.10
CA LEU A 127 -7.58 7.84 3.58
C LEU A 127 -8.25 9.17 3.17
N GLY A 128 -9.58 9.17 3.02
CA GLY A 128 -10.38 10.32 2.56
C GLY A 128 -10.93 11.24 3.65
N GLY A 129 -10.41 11.19 4.87
CA GLY A 129 -10.77 12.15 5.92
C GLY A 129 -10.00 13.45 5.73
N SER A 130 -10.62 14.47 5.14
CA SER A 130 -10.10 15.83 4.99
C SER A 130 -9.53 16.39 6.31
N ASP A 131 -8.22 16.25 6.50
CA ASP A 131 -7.38 17.19 7.25
C ASP A 131 -5.92 16.88 6.86
N GLN A 132 -5.40 17.64 5.91
CA GLN A 132 -4.00 17.75 5.52
C GLN A 132 -3.29 16.46 5.05
N LEU A 133 -3.24 16.28 3.74
CA LEU A 133 -2.07 15.64 3.11
C LEU A 133 -0.86 16.57 3.38
N PRO A 134 0.24 16.11 4.01
CA PRO A 134 1.41 16.96 4.20
C PRO A 134 2.05 17.26 2.85
N GLU A 135 2.26 18.55 2.54
CA GLU A 135 3.03 19.02 1.38
C GLU A 135 4.39 18.30 1.22
#